data_AF-K3Z083-F1
#
_entry.id   AF-K3Z083-F1
#
_cell.length_a   1.000
_cell.length_b   1.000
_cell.length_c   1.000
_cell.angle_alpha   90.00
_cell.angle_beta   90.00
_cell.angle_gamma   90.00
#
_symmetry.space_group_name_H-M   'P 1'
#
loop_
_entity.id
_entity.type
_entity.pdbx_description
1 polymer ?
#
loop_
_entity_poly.entity_id
_entity_poly.type
_entity_poly.pdbx_seq_one_letter_code
_entity_poly.pdbx_strand_id
1 'polypeptide(L)'
;MAPEVIRGTPYGRSADIWSLGCTVLEMFIRRPPYPDDNWVSAFYQIGRGQLPPVPSSLSPVAREFILKCLQVNPDDRPSADELLGHPFVALPYSEQHAA
;
A
#
# COMPACT_ATOMS: atom_id res chain seq x y z
N MET A 1 -6.40 -7.10 1.93
CA MET A 1 -7.64 -7.03 1.12
C MET A 1 -8.02 -5.58 0.96
N ALA A 2 -8.50 -5.17 -0.22
CA ALA A 2 -8.92 -3.80 -0.47
C ALA A 2 -10.33 -3.50 0.12
N PRO A 3 -10.67 -2.23 0.42
CA PRO A 3 -11.96 -1.85 0.96
C PRO A 3 -13.16 -2.36 0.16
N GLU A 4 -13.11 -2.28 -1.16
CA GLU A 4 -14.16 -2.72 -2.07
C GLU A 4 -14.37 -4.25 -2.02
N VAL A 5 -13.31 -5.02 -1.77
CA VAL A 5 -13.39 -6.48 -1.64
C VAL A 5 -14.07 -6.83 -0.32
N ILE A 6 -13.71 -6.15 0.78
CA ILE A 6 -14.35 -6.34 2.09
C ILE A 6 -15.85 -5.98 2.03
N ARG A 7 -16.21 -4.95 1.27
CA ARG A 7 -17.60 -4.49 1.11
C ARG A 7 -18.43 -5.36 0.17
N GLY A 8 -17.85 -6.36 -0.50
CA GLY A 8 -18.55 -7.19 -1.47
C GLY A 8 -18.92 -6.46 -2.77
N THR A 9 -18.23 -5.34 -3.07
CA THR A 9 -18.39 -4.62 -4.33
C THR A 9 -17.50 -5.23 -5.43
N PRO A 10 -17.78 -4.98 -6.73
CA PRO A 10 -16.97 -5.52 -7.82
C PRO A 10 -15.50 -5.19 -7.63
N TYR A 11 -14.65 -6.22 -7.73
CA TYR A 11 -13.20 -6.08 -7.61
C TYR A 11 -12.55 -6.15 -9.00
N GLY A 12 -11.38 -5.54 -9.13
CA GLY A 12 -10.58 -5.55 -10.34
C GLY A 12 -9.12 -5.30 -10.02
N ARG A 13 -8.33 -4.94 -11.03
CA ARG A 13 -6.87 -4.72 -10.92
C ARG A 13 -6.50 -3.69 -9.85
N SER A 14 -7.35 -2.72 -9.57
CA SER A 14 -7.14 -1.72 -8.51
C SER A 14 -7.06 -2.36 -7.11
N ALA A 15 -7.71 -3.51 -6.87
CA ALA A 15 -7.58 -4.24 -5.61
C ALA A 15 -6.19 -4.86 -5.43
N ASP A 16 -5.53 -5.25 -6.51
CA ASP A 16 -4.14 -5.71 -6.50
C ASP A 16 -3.19 -4.56 -6.15
N ILE A 17 -3.46 -3.35 -6.64
CA ILE A 17 -2.69 -2.13 -6.32
C ILE A 17 -2.76 -1.81 -4.82
N TRP A 18 -3.94 -1.93 -4.20
CA TRP A 18 -4.06 -1.80 -2.74
C TRP A 18 -3.18 -2.84 -2.02
N SER A 19 -3.27 -4.09 -2.47
CA SER A 19 -2.52 -5.20 -1.87
C SER A 19 -1.01 -5.00 -2.00
N LEU A 20 -0.54 -4.48 -3.14
CA LEU A 20 0.84 -4.04 -3.34
C LEU A 20 1.25 -2.97 -2.33
N GLY A 21 0.44 -1.93 -2.14
CA GLY A 21 0.70 -0.88 -1.14
C GLY A 21 0.84 -1.45 0.28
N CYS A 22 -0.05 -2.36 0.67
CA CYS A 22 0.04 -3.07 1.94
C CYS A 22 1.33 -3.90 2.05
N THR A 23 1.70 -4.66 1.01
CA THR A 23 2.92 -5.49 1.00
C THR A 23 4.18 -4.64 1.11
N VAL A 24 4.26 -3.52 0.38
CA VAL A 24 5.41 -2.60 0.47
C VAL A 24 5.52 -2.00 1.86
N LEU A 25 4.41 -1.55 2.44
CA LEU A 25 4.40 -1.06 3.82
C LEU A 25 4.86 -2.14 4.82
N GLU A 26 4.33 -3.36 4.70
CA GLU A 26 4.70 -4.51 5.54
C GLU A 26 6.20 -4.80 5.49
N MET A 27 6.82 -4.77 4.30
CA MET A 27 8.27 -4.94 4.15
C MET A 27 9.07 -3.88 4.93
N PHE A 28 8.60 -2.63 4.97
CA PHE A 28 9.25 -1.56 5.73
C PHE A 28 9.08 -1.71 7.25
N ILE A 29 7.87 -2.04 7.70
CA ILE A 29 7.55 -2.07 9.14
C ILE A 29 7.78 -3.44 9.80
N ARG A 30 8.07 -4.48 9.00
CA ARG A 30 8.33 -5.87 9.42
C ARG A 30 7.22 -6.51 10.25
N ARG A 31 5.98 -6.07 10.02
CA ARG A 31 4.76 -6.56 10.69
C ARG A 31 3.55 -6.26 9.80
N PRO A 32 2.40 -6.91 10.02
CA PRO A 32 1.18 -6.61 9.27
C PRO A 32 0.83 -5.11 9.32
N PRO A 33 0.34 -4.52 8.22
CA PRO A 33 -0.08 -3.11 8.16
C PRO A 33 -1.13 -2.72 9.22
N TYR A 34 -1.94 -3.68 9.66
CA TYR A 34 -2.93 -3.56 10.73
C TYR A 34 -2.54 -4.50 11.88
N PRO A 35 -1.65 -4.04 12.79
CA PRO A 35 -0.89 -4.89 13.71
C PRO A 35 -1.64 -5.27 15.00
N ASP A 36 -2.62 -4.46 15.44
CA ASP A 36 -3.20 -4.53 16.78
C ASP A 36 -4.56 -5.24 16.82
N ASP A 37 -4.92 -5.88 15.71
CA ASP A 37 -6.28 -6.30 15.44
C ASP A 37 -6.28 -7.76 15.01
N ASN A 38 -7.13 -8.56 15.64
CA ASN A 38 -7.52 -9.83 15.02
C ASN A 38 -8.06 -9.54 13.59
N TRP A 39 -8.08 -10.55 12.73
CA TRP A 39 -8.48 -10.37 11.33
C TRP A 39 -9.84 -9.68 11.17
N VAL A 40 -10.75 -9.83 12.13
CA VAL A 40 -12.07 -9.17 12.14
C VAL A 40 -11.95 -7.66 12.31
N SER A 41 -11.14 -7.18 13.27
CA SER A 41 -10.98 -5.75 13.49
C SER A 41 -10.18 -5.07 12.36
N ALA A 42 -9.21 -5.77 11.76
CA ALA A 42 -8.53 -5.29 10.56
C ALA A 42 -9.51 -5.13 9.38
N PHE A 43 -10.38 -6.13 9.14
CA PHE A 43 -11.41 -6.04 8.10
C PHE A 43 -12.41 -4.92 8.38
N TYR A 44 -12.80 -4.70 9.64
CA TYR A 44 -13.69 -3.59 10.01
C TYR A 44 -13.07 -2.23 9.68
N GLN A 45 -11.79 -2.01 10.01
CA GLN A 45 -11.08 -0.78 9.67
C GLN A 45 -10.95 -0.57 8.16
N ILE A 46 -10.51 -1.60 7.44
CA ILE A 46 -10.41 -1.57 5.97
C ILE A 46 -11.77 -1.27 5.34
N GLY A 47 -12.84 -1.94 5.81
CA GLY A 47 -14.20 -1.73 5.33
C GLY A 47 -14.70 -0.29 5.57
N ARG A 48 -14.27 0.37 6.64
CA ARG A 48 -14.54 1.80 6.91
C ARG A 48 -13.64 2.76 6.13
N GLY A 49 -12.70 2.26 5.33
CA GLY A 49 -11.73 3.08 4.61
C GLY A 49 -10.64 3.66 5.51
N GLN A 50 -10.42 3.08 6.69
CA GLN A 50 -9.34 3.51 7.57
C GLN A 50 -8.00 2.96 7.07
N LEU A 51 -7.05 3.87 6.85
CA LEU A 51 -5.71 3.53 6.37
C LEU A 51 -4.85 2.93 7.50
N PRO A 52 -3.91 2.02 7.19
CA PRO A 52 -2.93 1.60 8.16
C PRO A 52 -1.98 2.77 8.49
N PRO A 53 -1.34 2.77 9.67
CA PRO A 53 -0.34 3.78 10.00
C PRO A 53 0.88 3.67 9.09
N VAL A 54 1.13 4.70 8.28
CA VAL A 54 2.33 4.82 7.45
C VAL A 54 3.36 5.70 8.19
N PRO A 55 4.51 5.15 8.63
CA PRO A 55 5.48 5.90 9.42
C PRO A 55 6.03 7.12 8.67
N SER A 56 6.16 8.25 9.38
CA SER A 56 6.82 9.45 8.84
C SER A 56 8.34 9.29 8.71
N SER A 57 8.93 8.23 9.28
CA SER A 57 10.34 7.89 9.16
C SER A 57 10.72 7.28 7.81
N LEU A 58 9.74 6.86 7.00
CA LEU A 58 10.00 6.40 5.63
C LEU A 58 10.49 7.56 4.77
N SER A 59 11.29 7.24 3.74
CA SER A 59 11.67 8.26 2.76
C SER A 59 10.42 8.86 2.11
N PRO A 60 10.42 10.17 1.77
CA PRO A 60 9.27 10.81 1.16
C PRO A 60 8.76 10.06 -0.08
N VAL A 61 9.68 9.55 -0.89
CA VAL A 61 9.39 8.79 -2.12
C VAL A 61 8.69 7.45 -1.83
N ALA A 62 9.15 6.69 -0.83
CA ALA A 62 8.51 5.43 -0.45
C ALA A 62 7.13 5.68 0.18
N ARG A 63 7.03 6.70 1.05
CA ARG A 63 5.77 7.08 1.69
C ARG A 63 4.73 7.53 0.66
N GLU A 64 5.12 8.34 -0.31
CA GLU A 64 4.26 8.76 -1.41
C GLU A 64 3.75 7.56 -2.24
N PHE A 65 4.65 6.63 -2.60
CA PHE A 65 4.28 5.42 -3.34
C PHE A 65 3.22 4.60 -2.58
N ILE A 66 3.44 4.33 -1.30
CA ILE A 66 2.50 3.59 -0.45
C ILE A 66 1.15 4.31 -0.39
N LEU A 67 1.13 5.63 -0.19
CA LEU A 67 -0.11 6.39 -0.09
C LEU A 67 -0.87 6.49 -1.42
N LYS A 68 -0.18 6.49 -2.57
CA LYS A 68 -0.83 6.37 -3.89
C LYS A 68 -1.52 5.02 -4.07
N CYS A 69 -0.93 3.94 -3.58
CA CYS A 69 -1.54 2.62 -3.63
C CYS A 69 -2.74 2.49 -2.67
N LEU A 70 -2.68 3.14 -1.50
CA LEU A 70 -3.67 3.03 -0.42
C LEU A 70 -4.80 4.08 -0.52
N GLN A 71 -5.35 4.30 -1.72
CA GLN A 71 -6.56 5.12 -1.89
C GLN A 71 -7.82 4.30 -1.60
N VAL A 72 -8.74 4.85 -0.82
CA VAL A 72 -9.99 4.15 -0.44
C VAL A 72 -10.88 3.92 -1.67
N ASN A 73 -10.98 4.92 -2.53
CA ASN A 73 -11.66 4.81 -3.80
C ASN A 73 -10.74 4.06 -4.80
N PRO A 74 -11.19 2.93 -5.39
CA PRO A 74 -10.39 2.18 -6.35
C PRO A 74 -10.00 2.97 -7.60
N ASP A 75 -10.82 3.96 -8.01
CA ASP A 75 -10.58 4.75 -9.23
C ASP A 75 -9.46 5.80 -9.04
N ASP A 76 -9.12 6.13 -7.78
CA ASP A 76 -8.04 7.06 -7.46
C ASP A 76 -6.67 6.35 -7.39
N ARG A 77 -6.64 5.02 -7.56
CA ARG A 77 -5.40 4.24 -7.54
C ARG A 77 -4.78 4.21 -8.94
N PRO A 78 -3.46 4.44 -9.06
CA PRO A 78 -2.76 4.30 -10.33
C PRO A 78 -2.76 2.84 -10.80
N SER A 79 -2.67 2.64 -12.09
CA SER A 79 -2.38 1.35 -12.69
C SER A 79 -0.96 0.87 -12.37
N ALA A 80 -0.72 -0.43 -12.53
CA ALA A 80 0.62 -0.99 -12.36
C ALA A 80 1.65 -0.37 -13.32
N ASP A 81 1.23 -0.03 -14.55
CA ASP A 81 2.08 0.61 -15.55
C ASP A 81 2.51 2.02 -15.11
N GLU A 82 1.58 2.82 -14.60
CA GLU A 82 1.88 4.14 -14.03
C GLU A 82 2.81 4.04 -12.80
N LEU A 83 2.64 3.01 -11.97
CA LEU A 83 3.50 2.78 -10.80
C LEU A 83 4.93 2.38 -11.17
N LEU A 84 5.16 1.73 -12.31
CA LEU A 84 6.52 1.43 -12.81
C LEU A 84 7.31 2.71 -13.08
N GLY A 85 6.64 3.80 -13.46
CA GLY A 85 7.24 5.12 -13.64
C GLY A 85 7.46 5.89 -12.33
N HIS A 86 6.99 5.38 -11.19
CA HIS A 86 7.14 6.08 -9.92
C HIS A 86 8.61 6.09 -9.47
N PRO A 87 9.15 7.20 -8.92
CA PRO A 87 10.56 7.24 -8.48
C PRO A 87 10.93 6.12 -7.49
N PHE A 88 10.01 5.70 -6.64
CA PHE A 88 10.22 4.55 -5.74
C PHE A 88 10.68 3.28 -6.46
N VAL A 89 10.16 3.02 -7.66
CA VAL A 89 10.46 1.84 -8.48
C VAL A 89 11.54 2.14 -9.51
N ALA A 90 11.53 3.34 -10.09
CA ALA A 90 12.43 3.76 -11.16
C ALA A 90 13.83 4.17 -10.68
N LEU A 91 14.07 4.26 -9.37
CA LEU A 91 15.40 4.61 -8.84
C LEU A 91 16.42 3.56 -9.32
N PRO A 92 17.47 3.96 -10.06
CA PRO A 92 18.56 3.06 -10.39
C PRO A 92 19.20 2.58 -9.09
N TYR A 93 19.52 1.29 -9.02
CA TYR A 93 20.34 0.74 -7.95
C TYR A 93 21.70 1.42 -7.97
N SER A 94 21.86 2.52 -7.24
CA SER A 94 23.17 3.06 -6.96
C SER A 94 23.82 2.12 -5.96
N GLU A 95 24.86 1.41 -6.40
CA GLU A 95 25.74 0.60 -5.56
C GLU A 95 26.23 1.44 -4.37
N GLN A 96 25.56 1.34 -3.22
CA GLN A 96 25.98 1.98 -1.98
C GLN A 96 26.38 0.97 -0.89
N HIS A 97 26.62 -0.28 -1.26
CA HIS A 97 27.15 -1.29 -0.34
C HIS A 97 28.38 -2.01 -0.91
N ALA A 98 29.35 -1.23 -1.39
CA ALA A 98 30.75 -1.64 -1.42
C ALA A 98 31.49 -0.86 -0.32
N ALA A 99 31.37 -1.33 0.92
CA ALA A 99 32.25 -0.98 2.03
C ALA A 99 32.45 -2.22 2.90
#